data_AF-A0A2N3YA64-F1
#
_entry.id   AF-A0A2N3YA64-F1
#
_cell.length_a   1.000
_cell.length_b   1.000
_cell.length_c   1.000
_cell.angle_alpha   90.00
_cell.angle_beta   90.00
_cell.angle_gamma   90.00
#
_symmetry.space_group_name_H-M   'P 1'
#
loop_
_entity.id
_entity.type
_entity.pdbx_description
1 polymer ?
#
loop_
_entity_poly.entity_id
_entity_poly.type
_entity_poly.pdbx_seq_one_letter_code
_entity_poly.pdbx_strand_id
1 'polypeptide(L)'
;MARIFVAVAAAVALLMLGAALGLLIRVPSFDSAEPKPTAVDVGFAQDMSVHHQQAVTMATLARERAADVAVRQLAFDIETNQRDQIGRMQGWLSLWGEPAQAVGPLMTWMTADGGHDHTAPAAAGASSGGLMPGMATSAEMSRLQSLRGPEFDVYFLQLMLRHHEGGAPMADYGATHAALPAVRELAKNMLGSQRSESDLMRSMLSERGARPLR
;
A
#
# COMPACT_ATOMS: atom_id res chain seq x y z
N MET A 1 37.44 46.58 38.32
CA MET A 1 36.93 46.58 36.93
C MET A 1 37.73 45.65 36.03
N ALA A 2 38.98 45.94 35.68
CA ALA A 2 39.78 45.14 34.71
C ALA A 2 39.88 43.62 35.00
N ARG A 3 40.04 43.23 36.27
CA ARG A 3 40.12 41.81 36.66
C ARG A 3 38.83 41.02 36.42
N ILE A 4 37.67 41.68 36.53
CA ILE A 4 36.36 41.07 36.29
C ILE A 4 36.15 40.87 34.79
N PHE A 5 36.55 41.84 33.97
CA PHE A 5 36.49 41.74 32.50
C PHE A 5 37.35 40.60 31.96
N VAL A 6 38.57 40.41 32.48
CA VAL A 6 39.46 39.31 32.07
C VAL A 6 38.88 37.94 32.46
N ALA A 7 38.30 37.81 33.66
CA ALA A 7 37.68 36.57 34.10
C ALA A 7 36.44 36.20 33.27
N VAL A 8 35.61 37.18 32.93
CA VAL A 8 34.43 36.98 32.07
C VAL A 8 34.85 36.60 30.65
N ALA A 9 35.86 37.25 30.08
CA ALA A 9 36.38 36.92 28.76
C ALA A 9 36.94 35.49 28.70
N ALA A 10 37.68 35.06 29.73
CA ALA A 10 38.21 33.70 29.81
C ALA A 10 37.11 32.63 29.95
N ALA A 11 36.06 32.91 30.74
CA ALA A 11 34.91 32.01 30.90
C ALA A 11 34.13 31.86 29.58
N VAL A 12 33.92 32.94 28.84
CA VAL A 12 33.27 32.91 27.52
C VAL A 12 34.12 32.15 26.50
N ALA A 13 35.43 32.35 26.49
CA ALA A 13 36.33 31.62 25.60
C ALA A 13 36.32 30.10 25.87
N LEU A 14 36.30 29.69 27.15
CA LEU A 14 36.19 28.28 27.54
C LEU A 14 34.84 27.67 27.19
N LEU A 15 33.75 28.43 27.32
CA LEU A 15 32.41 27.99 26.89
C LEU A 15 32.33 27.82 25.37
N MET A 16 32.89 28.76 24.60
CA MET A 16 32.92 28.67 23.14
C MET A 16 33.81 27.51 22.67
N LEU A 17 34.94 27.27 23.35
CA LEU A 17 35.81 26.13 23.07
C LEU A 17 35.12 24.80 23.42
N GLY A 18 34.42 24.72 24.56
CA GLY A 18 33.63 23.56 24.94
C GLY A 18 32.46 23.29 23.98
N ALA A 19 31.79 24.33 23.48
CA ALA A 19 30.74 24.23 22.48
C ALA A 19 31.29 23.79 21.11
N ALA A 20 32.42 24.35 20.68
CA ALA A 20 33.09 23.94 19.44
C ALA A 20 33.59 22.49 19.52
N LEU A 21 34.18 22.09 20.65
CA LEU A 21 34.66 20.72 20.86
C LEU A 21 33.49 19.72 21.01
N GLY A 22 32.40 20.13 21.65
CA GLY A 22 31.16 19.36 21.73
C GLY A 22 30.49 19.17 20.37
N LEU A 23 30.55 20.17 19.49
CA LEU A 23 30.08 20.08 18.10
C LEU A 23 30.97 19.13 17.27
N LEU A 24 32.28 19.13 17.50
CA LEU A 24 33.24 18.26 16.79
C LEU A 24 33.20 16.80 17.25
N ILE A 25 32.92 16.53 18.54
CA ILE A 25 32.81 15.17 19.10
C ILE A 25 31.41 14.56 18.85
N ARG A 26 30.39 15.40 18.61
CA ARG A 26 29.00 15.00 18.36
C ARG A 26 28.53 15.35 16.94
N VAL A 27 29.39 15.17 15.94
CA VAL A 27 28.89 14.89 14.59
C VAL A 27 28.77 13.38 14.53
N PRO A 28 27.59 12.78 14.81
CA PRO A 28 27.40 11.41 14.38
C PRO A 28 27.69 11.42 12.88
N SER A 29 28.63 10.58 12.43
CA SER A 29 28.78 10.29 11.02
C SER A 29 27.41 9.85 10.53
N PHE A 30 26.69 10.74 9.85
CA PHE A 30 25.42 10.45 9.17
C PHE A 30 25.70 9.61 7.90
N ASP A 31 26.60 8.64 8.03
CA ASP A 31 26.97 7.68 7.00
C ASP A 31 26.13 6.40 7.12
N SER A 32 24.94 6.54 7.74
CA SER A 32 23.87 5.60 7.49
C SER A 32 23.31 5.94 6.12
N ALA A 33 23.92 5.41 5.06
CA ALA A 33 23.35 5.48 3.72
C ALA A 33 21.87 5.05 3.83
N GLU A 34 20.94 5.93 3.43
CA GLU A 34 19.53 5.56 3.44
C GLU A 34 19.36 4.27 2.64
N PRO A 35 18.59 3.29 3.16
CA PRO A 35 18.37 2.04 2.45
C PRO A 35 17.82 2.37 1.06
N LYS A 36 18.39 1.74 0.03
CA LYS A 36 17.88 1.84 -1.35
C LYS A 36 16.65 0.94 -1.50
N PRO A 37 15.72 1.26 -2.42
CA PRO A 37 14.62 0.35 -2.73
C PRO A 37 15.16 -0.99 -3.22
N THR A 38 14.54 -2.07 -2.75
CA THR A 38 14.79 -3.44 -3.23
C THR A 38 13.75 -3.85 -4.26
N ALA A 39 13.92 -5.04 -4.85
CA ALA A 39 12.91 -5.62 -5.74
C ALA A 39 11.53 -5.75 -5.07
N VAL A 40 11.47 -5.93 -3.74
CA VAL A 40 10.20 -5.95 -2.99
C VAL A 40 9.57 -4.57 -2.97
N ASP A 41 10.34 -3.52 -2.67
CA ASP A 41 9.83 -2.14 -2.63
C ASP A 41 9.27 -1.71 -4.00
N VAL A 42 10.03 -1.97 -5.07
CA VAL A 42 9.66 -1.61 -6.45
C VAL A 42 8.49 -2.46 -6.94
N GLY A 43 8.59 -3.79 -6.82
CA GLY A 43 7.58 -4.72 -7.30
C GLY A 43 6.25 -4.56 -6.58
N PHE A 44 6.27 -4.37 -5.26
CA PHE A 44 5.06 -4.06 -4.50
C PHE A 44 4.40 -2.77 -4.99
N ALA A 45 5.17 -1.69 -5.16
CA ALA A 45 4.63 -0.41 -5.61
C ALA A 45 4.03 -0.51 -7.02
N GLN A 46 4.67 -1.25 -7.93
CA GLN A 46 4.17 -1.45 -9.30
C GLN A 46 2.89 -2.28 -9.32
N ASP A 47 2.93 -3.46 -8.71
CA ASP A 47 1.83 -4.42 -8.78
C ASP A 47 0.63 -3.96 -7.97
N MET A 48 0.83 -3.44 -6.76
CA MET A 48 -0.27 -2.92 -5.95
C MET A 48 -0.89 -1.66 -6.57
N SER A 49 -0.12 -0.84 -7.32
CA SER A 49 -0.71 0.27 -8.08
C SER A 49 -1.69 -0.21 -9.15
N VAL A 50 -1.33 -1.27 -9.88
CA VAL A 50 -2.21 -1.88 -10.91
C VAL A 50 -3.43 -2.53 -10.25
N HIS A 51 -3.22 -3.23 -9.14
CA HIS A 51 -4.29 -3.88 -8.37
C HIS A 51 -5.33 -2.85 -7.90
N HIS A 52 -4.86 -1.77 -7.26
CA HIS A 52 -5.69 -0.67 -6.79
C HIS A 52 -6.41 0.08 -7.90
N GLN A 53 -5.77 0.23 -9.06
CA GLN A 53 -6.39 0.93 -10.19
C GLN A 53 -7.70 0.24 -10.61
N GLN A 54 -7.80 -1.08 -10.53
CA GLN A 54 -9.04 -1.81 -10.82
C GLN A 54 -10.13 -1.55 -9.78
N ALA A 55 -9.78 -1.51 -8.48
CA ALA A 55 -10.74 -1.18 -7.43
C ALA A 55 -11.25 0.26 -7.55
N VAL A 56 -10.37 1.23 -7.89
CA VAL A 56 -10.79 2.60 -8.23
C VAL A 56 -11.78 2.62 -9.40
N THR A 57 -11.55 1.81 -10.44
CA THR A 57 -12.50 1.68 -11.57
C THR A 57 -13.85 1.12 -11.11
N MET A 58 -13.87 0.05 -10.32
CA MET A 58 -15.11 -0.53 -9.78
C MET A 58 -15.86 0.47 -8.88
N ALA A 59 -15.15 1.18 -8.02
CA ALA A 59 -15.70 2.17 -7.11
C ALA A 59 -16.31 3.37 -7.86
N THR A 60 -15.64 3.84 -8.92
CA THR A 60 -16.16 4.91 -9.78
C THR A 60 -17.49 4.50 -10.41
N LEU A 61 -17.61 3.26 -10.90
CA LEU A 61 -18.88 2.72 -11.42
C LEU A 61 -19.96 2.68 -10.34
N ALA A 62 -19.60 2.33 -9.10
CA ALA A 62 -20.56 2.23 -8.01
C ALA A 62 -21.20 3.56 -7.64
N ARG A 63 -20.46 4.68 -7.70
CA ARG A 63 -21.05 6.00 -7.45
C ARG A 63 -22.18 6.36 -8.41
N GLU A 64 -22.13 5.85 -9.64
CA GLU A 64 -23.14 6.10 -10.68
C GLU A 64 -24.28 5.06 -10.68
N ARG A 65 -23.99 3.82 -10.30
CA ARG A 65 -24.83 2.65 -10.64
C ARG A 65 -25.45 1.97 -9.44
N ALA A 66 -24.88 2.15 -8.25
CA ALA A 66 -25.39 1.55 -7.04
C ALA A 66 -26.74 2.15 -6.63
N ALA A 67 -27.67 1.32 -6.14
CA ALA A 67 -28.94 1.81 -5.58
C ALA A 67 -28.75 2.34 -4.15
N ASP A 68 -28.01 1.59 -3.33
CA ASP A 68 -27.88 1.86 -1.91
C ASP A 68 -26.85 2.96 -1.60
N VAL A 69 -27.24 3.89 -0.73
CA VAL A 69 -26.40 5.03 -0.32
C VAL A 69 -25.15 4.57 0.44
N ALA A 70 -25.24 3.54 1.27
CA ALA A 70 -24.11 2.98 1.99
C ALA A 70 -23.11 2.30 1.03
N VAL A 71 -23.58 1.66 -0.04
CA VAL A 71 -22.69 1.12 -1.09
C VAL A 71 -21.96 2.25 -1.82
N ARG A 72 -22.64 3.36 -2.14
CA ARG A 72 -21.99 4.54 -2.73
C ARG A 72 -20.97 5.18 -1.79
N GLN A 73 -21.26 5.22 -0.49
CA GLN A 73 -20.34 5.75 0.51
C GLN A 73 -19.09 4.89 0.62
N LEU A 74 -19.25 3.57 0.75
CA LEU A 74 -18.12 2.62 0.74
C LEU A 74 -17.27 2.79 -0.52
N ALA A 75 -17.92 2.91 -1.69
CA ALA A 75 -17.21 3.13 -2.94
C ALA A 75 -16.40 4.44 -2.94
N PHE A 76 -16.97 5.53 -2.43
CA PHE A 76 -16.25 6.80 -2.30
C PHE A 76 -15.01 6.68 -1.39
N ASP A 77 -15.15 5.97 -0.26
CA ASP A 77 -14.06 5.77 0.70
C ASP A 77 -12.94 4.93 0.08
N ILE A 78 -13.28 3.83 -0.59
CA ILE A 78 -12.33 2.97 -1.32
C ILE A 78 -11.63 3.77 -2.43
N GLU A 79 -12.39 4.51 -3.25
CA GLU A 79 -11.84 5.32 -4.35
C GLU A 79 -10.83 6.34 -3.82
N THR A 80 -11.14 7.02 -2.72
CA THR A 80 -10.29 8.04 -2.12
C THR A 80 -9.03 7.43 -1.53
N ASN A 81 -9.18 6.40 -0.69
CA ASN A 81 -8.05 5.73 -0.04
C ASN A 81 -7.11 5.12 -1.07
N GLN A 82 -7.64 4.37 -2.04
CA GLN A 82 -6.78 3.69 -3.00
C GLN A 82 -6.12 4.64 -3.99
N ARG A 83 -6.74 5.78 -4.35
CA ARG A 83 -6.06 6.81 -5.16
C ARG A 83 -4.90 7.48 -4.44
N ASP A 84 -5.03 7.79 -3.15
CA ASP A 84 -3.92 8.30 -2.34
C ASP A 84 -2.75 7.32 -2.35
N GLN A 85 -3.07 6.06 -2.11
CA GLN A 85 -2.08 4.98 -2.06
C GLN A 85 -1.37 4.76 -3.41
N ILE A 86 -2.11 4.80 -4.53
CA ILE A 86 -1.53 4.79 -5.88
C ILE A 86 -0.58 5.98 -6.06
N GLY A 87 -1.01 7.19 -5.69
CA GLY A 87 -0.18 8.40 -5.82
C GLY A 87 1.13 8.32 -5.06
N ARG A 88 1.11 7.75 -3.84
CA ARG A 88 2.31 7.50 -3.03
C ARG A 88 3.25 6.50 -3.71
N MET A 89 2.72 5.36 -4.15
CA MET A 89 3.52 4.32 -4.81
C MET A 89 4.12 4.81 -6.13
N GLN A 90 3.35 5.52 -6.96
CA GLN A 90 3.85 6.13 -8.20
C GLN A 90 4.88 7.23 -7.93
N GLY A 91 4.68 8.05 -6.90
CA GLY A 91 5.65 9.06 -6.48
C GLY A 91 6.98 8.43 -6.05
N TRP A 92 6.94 7.31 -5.34
CA TRP A 92 8.13 6.55 -4.98
C TRP A 92 8.85 5.95 -6.19
N LEU A 93 8.13 5.31 -7.10
CA LEU A 93 8.71 4.78 -8.34
C LEU A 93 9.40 5.88 -9.14
N SER A 94 8.78 7.05 -9.26
CA SER A 94 9.39 8.22 -9.90
C SER A 94 10.64 8.70 -9.17
N LEU A 95 10.63 8.72 -7.83
CA LEU A 95 11.79 9.13 -7.03
C LEU A 95 12.96 8.15 -7.18
N TRP A 96 12.68 6.87 -7.31
CA TRP A 96 13.67 5.81 -7.48
C TRP A 96 14.16 5.65 -8.92
N GLY A 97 13.57 6.37 -9.88
CA GLY A 97 13.89 6.23 -11.30
C GLY A 97 13.38 4.92 -11.92
N GLU A 98 12.38 4.31 -11.29
CA GLU A 98 11.78 3.04 -11.72
C GLU A 98 10.54 3.26 -12.59
N PRO A 99 10.24 2.34 -13.53
CA PRO A 99 9.01 2.40 -14.31
C PRO A 99 7.76 2.36 -13.41
N ALA A 100 6.71 3.09 -13.81
CA ALA A 100 5.45 3.13 -13.07
C ALA A 100 4.71 1.77 -13.03
N GLN A 101 5.04 0.86 -13.95
CA GLN A 101 4.51 -0.51 -14.01
C GLN A 101 5.65 -1.47 -14.32
N ALA A 102 5.58 -2.68 -13.79
CA ALA A 102 6.54 -3.72 -14.07
C ALA A 102 6.58 -4.07 -15.56
N VAL A 103 7.78 -4.33 -16.08
CA VAL A 103 7.96 -4.89 -17.42
C VAL A 103 8.17 -6.40 -17.27
N GLY A 104 7.17 -7.19 -17.66
CA GLY A 104 7.24 -8.65 -17.61
C GLY A 104 6.22 -9.28 -16.66
N PRO A 105 6.51 -10.48 -16.11
CA PRO A 105 5.57 -11.19 -15.25
C PRO A 105 5.30 -10.43 -13.94
N LEU A 106 4.02 -10.39 -13.55
CA LEU A 106 3.56 -9.84 -12.27
C LEU A 106 4.01 -10.72 -11.09
N MET A 107 4.04 -10.13 -9.90
CA MET A 107 4.23 -10.81 -8.61
C MET A 107 5.60 -11.49 -8.40
N THR A 108 6.58 -11.21 -9.27
CA THR A 108 7.92 -11.83 -9.18
C THR A 108 8.69 -11.46 -7.91
N TRP A 109 8.33 -10.35 -7.26
CA TRP A 109 8.91 -9.86 -6.01
C TRP A 109 8.46 -10.63 -4.76
N MET A 110 7.38 -11.42 -4.82
CA MET A 110 6.89 -12.26 -3.73
C MET A 110 7.56 -13.65 -3.68
N THR A 111 8.83 -13.74 -4.05
CA THR A 111 9.56 -15.03 -4.16
C THR A 111 10.84 -15.07 -3.33
N ALA A 112 11.14 -14.01 -2.59
CA ALA A 112 12.40 -13.82 -1.88
C ALA A 112 12.35 -14.40 -0.45
N ASP A 113 12.02 -15.69 -0.34
CA ASP A 113 12.51 -16.53 0.76
C ASP A 113 13.23 -17.73 0.15
N GLY A 114 14.56 -17.65 0.17
CA GLY A 114 15.47 -18.73 -0.19
C GLY A 114 15.47 -19.87 0.83
N GLY A 115 14.34 -20.56 0.96
CA GLY A 115 14.17 -21.74 1.80
C GLY A 115 13.41 -22.82 1.06
N HIS A 116 14.06 -23.94 0.77
CA HIS A 116 13.39 -25.19 0.43
C HIS A 116 12.60 -25.67 1.64
N ASP A 117 11.38 -25.17 1.82
CA ASP A 117 10.41 -25.80 2.70
C ASP A 117 9.02 -25.84 2.04
N HIS A 118 8.53 -27.06 1.87
CA HIS A 118 7.34 -27.39 1.12
C HIS A 118 6.06 -27.11 1.92
N THR A 119 5.74 -25.85 2.24
CA THR A 119 4.39 -25.50 2.75
C THR A 119 3.90 -24.09 2.41
N ALA A 120 4.53 -23.35 1.49
CA ALA A 120 3.81 -22.26 0.85
C ALA A 120 2.78 -22.89 -0.10
N PRO A 121 1.47 -22.55 -0.05
CA PRO A 121 0.66 -22.80 -1.22
C PRO A 121 1.42 -22.17 -2.38
N ALA A 122 1.56 -22.94 -3.45
CA ALA A 122 2.27 -22.52 -4.64
C ALA A 122 1.86 -21.09 -5.05
N ALA A 123 2.37 -20.62 -6.17
CA ALA A 123 1.61 -19.72 -7.03
C ALA A 123 0.25 -20.33 -7.50
N ALA A 124 -0.52 -20.97 -6.61
CA ALA A 124 -1.90 -21.37 -6.65
C ALA A 124 -2.74 -20.08 -6.66
N GLY A 125 -2.65 -19.38 -7.78
CA GLY A 125 -3.20 -18.05 -7.91
C GLY A 125 -2.77 -17.30 -9.16
N ALA A 126 -1.85 -17.84 -9.97
CA ALA A 126 -1.84 -17.53 -11.40
C ALA A 126 -3.15 -18.10 -12.00
N SER A 127 -4.23 -17.39 -11.70
CA SER A 127 -5.54 -17.57 -12.29
C SER A 127 -5.36 -17.65 -13.80
N SER A 128 -6.11 -18.56 -14.42
CA SER A 128 -6.17 -18.74 -15.87
C SER A 128 -6.39 -17.39 -16.56
N GLY A 129 -5.31 -16.67 -16.93
CA GLY A 129 -5.38 -15.30 -17.42
C GLY A 129 -4.26 -14.33 -17.02
N GLY A 130 -3.34 -14.71 -16.12
CA GLY A 130 -2.18 -13.85 -15.79
C GLY A 130 -2.53 -12.61 -14.96
N LEU A 131 -3.62 -12.66 -14.18
CA LEU A 131 -4.05 -11.60 -13.27
C LEU A 131 -3.46 -11.81 -11.86
N MET A 132 -3.29 -10.72 -11.13
CA MET A 132 -2.97 -10.75 -9.69
C MET A 132 -4.13 -11.32 -8.86
N PRO A 133 -3.86 -11.86 -7.66
CA PRO A 133 -4.88 -12.44 -6.80
C PRO A 133 -6.07 -11.49 -6.54
N GLY A 134 -7.29 -12.03 -6.62
CA GLY A 134 -8.53 -11.31 -6.30
C GLY A 134 -9.07 -10.40 -7.41
N MET A 135 -8.24 -10.02 -8.40
CA MET A 135 -8.64 -9.16 -9.51
C MET A 135 -9.87 -9.72 -10.25
N ALA A 136 -10.79 -8.83 -10.63
CA ALA A 136 -11.87 -9.13 -11.54
C ALA A 136 -11.34 -9.35 -12.95
N THR A 137 -11.87 -10.37 -13.62
CA THR A 137 -11.63 -10.64 -15.04
C THR A 137 -12.30 -9.58 -15.92
N SER A 138 -11.91 -9.50 -17.19
CA SER A 138 -12.57 -8.63 -18.18
C SER A 138 -14.07 -8.91 -18.29
N ALA A 139 -14.47 -10.20 -18.30
CA ALA A 139 -15.86 -10.61 -18.33
C ALA A 139 -16.64 -10.15 -17.09
N GLU A 140 -16.04 -10.26 -15.91
CA GLU A 140 -16.66 -9.78 -14.67
C GLU A 140 -16.79 -8.26 -14.64
N MET A 141 -15.79 -7.53 -15.13
CA MET A 141 -15.86 -6.07 -15.27
C MET A 141 -16.94 -5.65 -16.27
N SER A 142 -17.05 -6.32 -17.42
CA SER A 142 -18.14 -6.07 -18.39
C SER A 142 -19.51 -6.37 -17.79
N ARG A 143 -19.62 -7.45 -17.00
CA ARG A 143 -20.85 -7.75 -16.28
C ARG A 143 -21.19 -6.64 -15.28
N LEU A 144 -20.24 -6.23 -14.43
CA LEU A 144 -20.45 -5.14 -13.47
C LEU A 144 -20.92 -3.86 -14.16
N GLN A 145 -20.34 -3.52 -15.31
CA GLN A 145 -20.75 -2.35 -16.11
C GLN A 145 -22.19 -2.48 -16.64
N SER A 146 -22.66 -3.68 -16.95
CA SER A 146 -24.03 -3.90 -17.43
C SER A 146 -25.10 -3.76 -16.34
N LEU A 147 -24.75 -4.00 -15.07
CA LEU A 147 -25.70 -4.01 -13.96
C LEU A 147 -26.04 -2.60 -13.45
N ARG A 148 -27.20 -2.46 -12.81
CA ARG A 148 -27.66 -1.27 -12.08
C ARG A 148 -28.43 -1.69 -10.84
N GLY A 149 -28.55 -0.77 -9.88
CA GLY A 149 -29.43 -0.91 -8.74
C GLY A 149 -29.03 -2.08 -7.82
N PRO A 150 -29.99 -2.78 -7.17
CA PRO A 150 -29.69 -3.81 -6.18
C PRO A 150 -28.79 -4.95 -6.68
N GLU A 151 -28.94 -5.34 -7.95
CA GLU A 151 -28.08 -6.37 -8.56
C GLU A 151 -26.63 -5.88 -8.73
N PHE A 152 -26.46 -4.60 -9.07
CA PHE A 152 -25.15 -3.97 -9.09
C PHE A 152 -24.53 -3.94 -7.69
N ASP A 153 -25.30 -3.54 -6.68
CA ASP A 153 -24.82 -3.43 -5.29
C ASP A 153 -24.22 -4.74 -4.81
N VAL A 154 -24.95 -5.86 -4.98
CA VAL A 154 -24.48 -7.18 -4.59
C VAL A 154 -23.22 -7.57 -5.36
N TYR A 155 -23.21 -7.37 -6.68
CA TYR A 155 -22.10 -7.80 -7.51
C TYR A 155 -20.83 -6.97 -7.30
N PHE A 156 -20.97 -5.66 -7.05
CA PHE A 156 -19.87 -4.79 -6.65
C PHE A 156 -19.24 -5.25 -5.34
N LEU A 157 -20.06 -5.46 -4.30
CA LEU A 157 -19.59 -5.91 -2.98
C LEU A 157 -18.89 -7.28 -3.08
N GLN A 158 -19.43 -8.18 -3.90
CA GLN A 158 -18.85 -9.48 -4.19
C GLN A 158 -17.45 -9.40 -4.83
N LEU A 159 -17.30 -8.60 -5.89
CA LEU A 159 -16.02 -8.43 -6.56
C LEU A 159 -15.02 -7.68 -5.69
N MET A 160 -15.44 -6.62 -5.01
CA MET A 160 -14.57 -5.81 -4.17
C MET A 160 -14.10 -6.59 -2.94
N LEU A 161 -14.95 -7.42 -2.33
CA LEU A 161 -14.54 -8.30 -1.24
C LEU A 161 -13.44 -9.28 -1.69
N ARG A 162 -13.65 -9.96 -2.82
CA ARG A 162 -12.65 -10.88 -3.37
C ARG A 162 -11.35 -10.15 -3.76
N HIS A 163 -11.46 -8.93 -4.27
CA HIS A 163 -10.33 -8.07 -4.63
C HIS A 163 -9.49 -7.75 -3.39
N HIS A 164 -10.11 -7.29 -2.30
CA HIS A 164 -9.45 -7.03 -1.01
C HIS A 164 -8.82 -8.29 -0.41
N GLU A 165 -9.52 -9.42 -0.44
CA GLU A 165 -8.98 -10.70 0.04
C GLU A 165 -7.76 -11.16 -0.76
N GLY A 166 -7.72 -10.89 -2.07
CA GLY A 166 -6.54 -11.14 -2.91
C GLY A 166 -5.40 -10.14 -2.70
N GLY A 167 -5.71 -8.88 -2.39
CA GLY A 167 -4.71 -7.85 -2.09
C GLY A 167 -4.05 -8.02 -0.71
N ALA A 168 -4.72 -8.67 0.24
CA ALA A 168 -4.21 -8.82 1.61
C ALA A 168 -2.87 -9.58 1.68
N PRO A 169 -2.65 -10.75 1.04
CA PRO A 169 -1.34 -11.40 1.02
C PRO A 169 -0.23 -10.53 0.38
N MET A 170 -0.56 -9.72 -0.62
CA MET A 170 0.40 -8.82 -1.26
C MET A 170 0.83 -7.71 -0.28
N ALA A 171 -0.13 -7.10 0.41
CA ALA A 171 0.13 -6.10 1.44
C ALA A 171 0.88 -6.68 2.64
N ASP A 172 0.57 -7.90 3.06
CA ASP A 172 1.29 -8.58 4.15
C ASP A 172 2.75 -8.85 3.81
N TYR A 173 3.02 -9.33 2.58
CA TYR A 173 4.39 -9.54 2.13
C TYR A 173 5.15 -8.21 2.04
N GLY A 174 4.56 -7.16 1.49
CA GLY A 174 5.16 -5.82 1.46
C GLY A 174 5.43 -5.26 2.86
N ALA A 175 4.52 -5.48 3.81
CA ALA A 175 4.68 -5.07 5.21
C ALA A 175 5.85 -5.77 5.91
N THR A 176 6.17 -7.00 5.49
CA THR A 176 7.17 -7.87 6.12
C THR A 176 8.54 -7.75 5.46
N HIS A 177 8.60 -7.72 4.13
CA HIS A 177 9.85 -7.91 3.37
C HIS A 177 10.39 -6.65 2.70
N ALA A 178 9.61 -5.56 2.59
CA ALA A 178 10.10 -4.33 1.98
C ALA A 178 11.26 -3.74 2.80
N ALA A 179 12.30 -3.23 2.13
CA ALA A 179 13.46 -2.67 2.84
C ALA A 179 13.17 -1.29 3.39
N LEU A 180 12.32 -0.51 2.71
CA LEU A 180 12.01 0.86 3.08
C LEU A 180 10.91 0.91 4.16
N PRO A 181 11.14 1.61 5.29
CA PRO A 181 10.12 1.77 6.33
C PRO A 181 8.80 2.37 5.81
N ALA A 182 8.88 3.32 4.87
CA ALA A 182 7.71 3.96 4.28
C ALA A 182 6.82 2.97 3.50
N VAL A 183 7.42 2.01 2.79
CA VAL A 183 6.69 0.98 2.04
C VAL A 183 6.03 0.00 3.01
N ARG A 184 6.77 -0.48 4.02
CA ARG A 184 6.20 -1.36 5.05
C ARG A 184 5.01 -0.72 5.75
N GLU A 185 5.14 0.55 6.10
CA GLU A 185 4.08 1.29 6.81
C GLU A 185 2.85 1.50 5.94
N LEU A 186 3.01 1.84 4.66
CA LEU A 186 1.89 1.89 3.73
C LEU A 186 1.17 0.54 3.64
N ALA A 187 1.93 -0.54 3.48
CA ALA A 187 1.37 -1.88 3.32
C ALA A 187 0.61 -2.36 4.58
N LYS A 188 1.12 -2.04 5.78
CA LYS A 188 0.40 -2.28 7.05
C LYS A 188 -0.92 -1.50 7.14
N ASN A 189 -0.90 -0.23 6.73
CA ASN A 189 -2.10 0.61 6.73
C ASN A 189 -3.15 0.07 5.74
N MET A 190 -2.72 -0.38 4.56
CA MET A 190 -3.59 -1.05 3.58
C MET A 190 -4.24 -2.32 4.17
N LEU A 191 -3.50 -3.14 4.91
CA LEU A 191 -4.07 -4.32 5.57
C LEU A 191 -5.16 -3.95 6.57
N GLY A 192 -4.91 -2.92 7.39
CA GLY A 192 -5.88 -2.44 8.39
C GLY A 192 -7.17 -1.92 7.74
N SER A 193 -7.05 -1.07 6.72
CA SER A 193 -8.20 -0.52 6.01
C SER A 193 -8.96 -1.62 5.26
N GLN A 194 -8.26 -2.48 4.51
CA GLN A 194 -8.90 -3.54 3.72
C GLN A 194 -9.63 -4.56 4.60
N ARG A 195 -9.13 -4.88 5.81
CA ARG A 195 -9.84 -5.75 6.75
C ARG A 195 -11.16 -5.14 7.19
N SER A 196 -11.13 -3.86 7.59
CA SER A 196 -12.34 -3.13 8.03
C SER A 196 -13.37 -3.02 6.90
N GLU A 197 -12.91 -2.69 5.69
CA GLU A 197 -13.75 -2.63 4.49
C GLU A 197 -14.32 -4.01 4.12
N SER A 198 -13.53 -5.08 4.23
CA SER A 198 -13.98 -6.46 3.98
C SER A 198 -15.08 -6.89 4.95
N ASP A 199 -14.93 -6.58 6.24
CA ASP A 199 -15.94 -6.91 7.25
C ASP A 199 -17.26 -6.16 7.00
N LEU A 200 -17.16 -4.89 6.61
CA LEU A 200 -18.33 -4.11 6.20
C LEU A 200 -19.01 -4.72 4.96
N MET A 201 -18.24 -5.09 3.93
CA MET A 201 -18.79 -5.73 2.73
C MET A 201 -19.49 -7.05 3.04
N ARG A 202 -18.94 -7.87 3.96
CA ARG A 202 -19.60 -9.10 4.43
C ARG A 202 -20.93 -8.80 5.12
N SER A 203 -20.99 -7.77 5.98
CA SER A 203 -22.25 -7.34 6.61
C SER A 203 -23.27 -6.91 5.55
N MET A 204 -22.85 -6.04 4.63
CA MET A 204 -23.72 -5.51 3.57
C MET A 204 -24.26 -6.61 2.64
N LEU A 205 -23.45 -7.62 2.33
CA LEU A 205 -23.89 -8.81 1.59
C LEU A 205 -24.91 -9.63 2.39
N SER A 206 -24.65 -9.86 3.67
CA SER A 206 -25.57 -10.60 4.55
C SER A 206 -26.93 -9.90 4.69
N GLU A 207 -26.95 -8.58 4.87
CA GLU A 207 -28.17 -7.76 4.92
C GLU A 207 -29.00 -7.86 3.63
N ARG A 208 -28.35 -8.13 2.49
CA ARG A 208 -28.98 -8.33 1.19
C ARG A 208 -29.35 -9.79 0.91
N GLY A 209 -29.14 -10.70 1.85
CA GLY A 209 -29.33 -12.14 1.66
C GLY A 209 -28.37 -12.75 0.63
N ALA A 210 -27.27 -12.05 0.31
CA ALA A 210 -26.26 -12.47 -0.64
C ALA A 210 -25.07 -13.11 0.07
N ARG A 211 -24.22 -13.81 -0.70
CA ARG A 211 -22.99 -14.45 -0.20
C ARG A 211 -21.78 -13.94 -0.99
N PRO A 212 -20.57 -13.99 -0.41
CA PRO A 212 -19.32 -13.77 -1.15
C PRO A 212 -19.21 -14.69 -2.37
N LEU A 213 -18.41 -14.28 -3.37
CA LEU A 213 -17.99 -15.18 -4.45
C LEU A 213 -17.14 -16.31 -3.85
N ARG A 214 -17.23 -17.50 -4.46
CA ARG A 214 -16.39 -18.64 -4.09
C ARG A 214 -15.01 -18.55 -4.72
#